data_AF-A0A5J6SQK5-F1
#
_entry.id   AF-A0A5J6SQK5-F1
#
_cell.length_a   1.000
_cell.length_b   1.000
_cell.length_c   1.000
_cell.angle_alpha   90.00
_cell.angle_beta   90.00
_cell.angle_gamma   90.00
#
_symmetry.space_group_name_H-M   'P 1'
#
loop_
_entity.id
_entity.type
_entity.pdbx_description
1 polymer ?
#
loop_
_entity_poly.entity_id
_entity_poly.type
_entity_poly.pdbx_seq_one_letter_code
_entity_poly.pdbx_strand_id
1 'polypeptide(L)' 'MAKSAAYKKRAHQLRNTGKDVSTFRSDVDFSTHVRMTKTKKEKLQQYQNKYKKHFQQGLRPDGNAFYIA' A
#
# COMPACT_ATOMS: atom_id res chain seq x y z
N MET A 1 -3.38 4.55 23.38
CA MET A 1 -3.64 3.09 23.42
C MET A 1 -3.08 2.50 24.70
N ALA A 2 -3.88 1.76 25.45
CA ALA A 2 -3.40 1.12 26.68
C ALA A 2 -2.47 -0.07 26.35
N LYS A 3 -1.48 -0.33 27.20
CA LYS A 3 -0.63 -1.53 27.12
C LYS A 3 -1.48 -2.79 27.31
N SER A 4 -1.27 -3.80 26.48
CA SER A 4 -1.95 -5.09 26.63
C SER A 4 -1.59 -5.77 27.96
N ALA A 5 -2.51 -6.58 28.49
CA ALA A 5 -2.26 -7.33 29.72
C ALA A 5 -1.03 -8.26 29.59
N ALA A 6 -0.83 -8.86 28.41
CA ALA A 6 0.32 -9.71 28.12
C ALA A 6 1.66 -8.94 28.18
N TYR A 7 1.68 -7.69 27.70
CA TYR A 7 2.86 -6.84 27.81
C TYR A 7 3.18 -6.53 29.29
N LYS A 8 2.17 -6.20 30.09
CA LYS A 8 2.34 -5.91 31.53
C LYS A 8 2.92 -7.12 32.29
N LYS A 9 2.44 -8.34 31.99
CA LYS A 9 2.96 -9.59 32.57
C LYS A 9 4.43 -9.83 32.20
N ARG A 10 4.82 -9.65 30.93
CA ARG A 10 6.23 -9.76 30.50
C ARG A 10 7.13 -8.76 31.22
N ALA A 11 6.70 -7.49 31.30
CA ALA A 11 7.48 -6.46 31.99
C ALA A 11 7.62 -6.73 33.51
N HIS A 12 6.64 -7.38 34.14
CA HIS A 12 6.76 -7.84 35.51
C HIS A 12 7.79 -8.98 35.66
N GLN A 13 7.73 -9.97 34.77
CA GLN A 13 8.71 -11.07 34.75
C GLN A 13 10.14 -10.55 34.52
N LEU A 14 10.33 -9.66 33.55
CA LEU A 14 11.63 -9.04 33.26
C LEU A 14 12.21 -8.34 34.49
N ARG A 15 11.38 -7.63 35.28
CA ARG A 15 11.83 -6.96 36.51
C ARG A 15 12.24 -7.93 37.62
N ASN A 16 11.54 -9.05 37.77
CA ASN A 16 11.77 -9.97 38.89
C ASN A 16 12.83 -11.04 38.59
N THR A 17 12.89 -11.53 37.36
CA THR A 17 13.78 -12.65 36.97
C THR A 17 14.86 -12.24 35.98
N GLY A 18 14.83 -11.02 35.44
CA GLY A 18 15.78 -10.53 34.43
C GLY A 18 15.64 -11.20 33.06
N LYS A 19 14.74 -12.17 32.91
CA LYS A 19 14.59 -12.94 31.67
C LYS A 19 13.73 -12.17 30.67
N ASP A 20 14.36 -11.72 29.60
CA ASP A 20 13.64 -11.22 28.43
C ASP A 20 13.21 -12.39 27.54
N VAL A 21 11.90 -12.52 27.32
CA VAL A 21 11.33 -13.55 26.44
C VAL A 21 11.21 -13.08 24.98
N SER A 22 11.42 -11.78 24.72
CA SER A 22 11.36 -11.21 23.37
C SER A 22 12.60 -11.58 22.55
N THR A 23 13.75 -11.71 23.18
CA THR A 23 15.02 -12.12 22.56
C THR A 23 14.99 -13.53 21.94
N PHE A 24 14.11 -14.40 22.44
CA PHE A 24 13.92 -15.74 21.89
C PHE A 24 12.93 -15.77 20.71
N ARG A 25 12.24 -14.66 20.41
CA ARG A 25 11.34 -14.61 19.25
C ARG A 25 12.16 -14.34 18.00
N SER A 26 11.81 -15.05 16.93
CA SER A 26 12.40 -14.84 15.62
C SER A 26 11.85 -13.53 15.03
N ASP A 27 12.76 -12.66 14.62
CA ASP A 27 12.43 -11.41 13.92
C ASP A 27 12.79 -11.53 12.44
N VAL A 28 12.08 -10.78 11.60
CA VAL A 28 12.30 -10.73 10.16
C VAL A 28 12.39 -9.26 9.76
N ASP A 29 13.46 -8.88 9.06
CA ASP A 29 13.74 -7.47 8.71
C ASP A 29 12.85 -6.91 7.60
N PHE A 30 12.02 -7.76 6.99
CA PHE A 30 11.13 -7.38 5.89
C PHE A 30 9.69 -7.78 6.15
N SER A 31 8.79 -7.07 5.47
CA SER A 31 7.36 -7.35 5.52
C SER A 31 7.04 -8.71 4.88
N THR A 32 6.46 -9.61 5.66
CA THR A 32 6.03 -10.96 5.24
C THR A 32 4.64 -10.99 4.60
N HIS A 33 4.00 -9.83 4.40
CA HIS A 33 2.67 -9.75 3.80
C HIS A 33 2.70 -10.24 2.35
N VAL A 34 1.65 -10.97 1.95
CA VAL A 34 1.44 -11.34 0.55
C VAL A 34 1.18 -10.06 -0.25
N ARG A 35 2.07 -9.76 -1.20
CA ARG A 35 1.95 -8.59 -2.06
C ARG A 35 1.20 -8.98 -3.33
N MET A 36 0.09 -8.31 -3.60
CA MET A 36 -0.68 -8.50 -4.83
C MET A 36 -0.45 -7.35 -5.80
N THR A 37 -0.40 -7.66 -7.09
CA THR A 37 -0.38 -6.63 -8.14
C THR A 37 -1.77 -6.05 -8.36
N LYS A 38 -1.84 -4.84 -8.91
CA LYS A 38 -3.10 -4.17 -9.22
C LYS A 38 -4.02 -4.99 -10.12
N THR A 39 -5.30 -4.99 -9.78
CA THR A 39 -6.40 -5.55 -10.57
C THR A 39 -6.64 -4.78 -11.87
N LYS A 40 -7.43 -5.34 -12.78
CA LYS A 40 -7.83 -4.67 -14.04
C LYS A 40 -8.47 -3.30 -13.78
N LYS A 41 -9.36 -3.21 -12.79
CA LYS A 41 -10.05 -1.96 -12.41
C LYS A 41 -9.06 -0.89 -11.95
N GLU A 42 -8.13 -1.25 -11.07
CA GLU A 42 -7.11 -0.34 -10.54
C GLU A 42 -6.13 0.10 -11.63
N LYS A 43 -5.79 -0.77 -12.58
CA LYS A 43 -4.96 -0.42 -13.74
C LYS A 43 -5.67 0.57 -14.68
N LEU A 44 -6.98 0.38 -14.95
CA LEU A 44 -7.76 1.30 -15.77
C LEU A 44 -7.86 2.69 -15.12
N GLN A 45 -8.14 2.73 -13.81
CA GLN A 45 -8.17 3.99 -13.06
C GLN A 45 -6.79 4.67 -13.06
N GLN A 46 -5.71 3.89 -12.90
CA GLN A 46 -4.35 4.42 -13.02
C GLN A 46 -4.07 4.96 -14.43
N TYR A 47 -4.50 4.29 -15.49
CA TYR A 47 -4.31 4.76 -16.86
C TYR A 47 -5.00 6.10 -17.15
N GLN A 48 -6.15 6.34 -16.52
CA GLN A 48 -6.88 7.60 -16.64
C GLN A 48 -6.23 8.71 -15.82
N ASN A 49 -5.77 8.39 -14.60
CA ASN A 49 -5.48 9.41 -13.59
C ASN A 49 -3.99 9.61 -13.27
N LYS A 50 -3.10 8.70 -13.69
CA LYS A 50 -1.67 8.76 -13.31
C LYS A 50 -0.97 10.00 -13.87
N TYR A 51 -1.33 10.43 -15.08
CA TYR A 51 -0.71 11.56 -15.76
C TYR A 51 -1.78 12.53 -16.21
N LYS A 52 -1.50 13.84 -16.13
CA LYS A 52 -2.35 14.89 -16.69
C LYS A 52 -2.38 14.72 -18.20
N LYS A 53 -3.50 14.23 -18.74
CA LYS A 53 -3.68 14.14 -20.19
C LYS A 53 -4.04 15.52 -20.73
N HIS A 54 -3.23 16.03 -21.64
CA HIS A 54 -3.65 17.13 -22.51
C HIS A 54 -4.55 16.51 -23.57
N PHE A 55 -5.86 16.52 -23.33
CA PHE A 55 -6.80 16.28 -24.41
C PHE A 55 -6.61 17.44 -25.40
N GLN A 56 -6.08 17.17 -26.59
CA GLN A 56 -6.14 18.15 -27.65
C GLN A 56 -7.63 18.41 -27.91
N GLN A 57 -8.11 19.58 -27.52
CA GLN A 57 -9.45 20.02 -27.84
C GLN A 57 -9.56 20.05 -29.37
N GLY A 58 -10.35 19.14 -29.95
CA GLY A 58 -10.69 19.19 -31.37
C GLY A 58 -10.53 17.92 -32.19
N LEU A 59 -9.85 16.87 -31.71
CA LEU A 59 -9.76 15.62 -32.51
C LEU A 59 -11.03 14.79 -32.35
N ARG A 60 -12.03 15.03 -33.20
CA ARG A 60 -13.12 14.09 -33.43
C ARG A 60 -12.55 12.89 -34.22
N PRO A 61 -12.69 11.65 -33.74
CA PRO A 61 -12.20 10.46 -34.44
C PRO A 61 -13.12 10.06 -35.60
N ASP A 62 -13.76 11.04 -36.24
CA ASP A 62 -14.80 10.82 -37.25
C ASP A 62 -14.20 10.80 -38.67
N GLY A 63 -12.86 10.86 -38.80
CA GLY A 63 -12.15 10.89 -40.09
C GLY A 63 -12.31 12.18 -40.89
N ASN A 64 -13.13 13.12 -40.42
CA ASN A 64 -13.61 14.26 -41.21
C ASN A 64 -12.87 15.58 -40.94
N ALA A 65 -11.58 15.51 -40.59
CA ALA A 65 -10.80 16.67 -40.17
C ALA A 65 -10.62 17.77 -41.24
N PHE A 66 -10.92 17.49 -42.52
CA PHE A 66 -10.69 18.40 -43.65
C PHE A 66 -11.97 19.02 -44.25
N TYR A 67 -13.17 18.68 -43.77
CA TYR A 67 -14.43 19.05 -44.44
C TYR A 67 -15.13 20.31 -43.91
N ILE A 68 -14.43 21.16 -43.16
CA ILE A 68 -14.98 22.47 -42.76
C ILE A 68 -14.09 23.55 -43.40
N ALA A 69 -14.52 23.99 -44.59
CA ALA A 69 -14.08 25.20 -45.27
C ALA A 69 -15.28 26.12 -45.45
#